data_AF-A0A2V6D496-F1
#
_entry.id   AF-A0A2V6D496-F1
#
_cell.length_a   1.000
_cell.length_b   1.000
_cell.length_c   1.000
_cell.angle_alpha   90.00
_cell.angle_beta   90.00
_cell.angle_gamma   90.00
#
_symmetry.space_group_name_H-M   'P 1'
#
loop_
_entity.id
_entity.type
_entity.pdbx_description
1 polymer ?
#
loop_
_entity_poly.entity_id
_entity_poly.type
_entity_poly.pdbx_seq_one_letter_code
_entity_poly.pdbx_strand_id
1 'polypeptide(L)'
;MPLKYLRFAIVIALAGASAMLLSSCGTTGLRALPAYEPPLAKSDYQRVRTTAYTHTESDHLQFTNHNALGGELQAAGPPIHRAENTRLPLEIEGDYRVVSYTPAPQPFSMNDDEPKPAVRKATRAITTTTTTRTVKVVRGKPVVVKARPQPPKIGSAAADWSRWPMGTTFRLLSTGQIYRVDDYGWALAGRNTIDLYMATQTEMNAWGAREEPIQILKWGSSEESLRFLQRHQDYKHIRRMVLELQGNDEAAAQLQ
;
A
#
# COMPACT_ATOMS: atom_id res chain seq x y z
N MET A 1 30.73 -61.41 -30.94
CA MET A 1 30.11 -60.25 -30.24
C MET A 1 29.96 -60.61 -28.76
N PRO A 2 30.97 -60.36 -27.91
CA PRO A 2 31.01 -60.95 -26.59
C PRO A 2 30.15 -60.18 -25.57
N LEU A 3 29.31 -60.95 -24.88
CA LEU A 3 28.33 -60.65 -23.82
C LEU A 3 28.87 -59.90 -22.58
N LYS A 4 30.09 -59.35 -22.64
CA LYS A 4 30.77 -58.65 -21.54
C LYS A 4 30.42 -57.15 -21.48
N TYR A 5 29.93 -56.57 -22.57
CA TYR A 5 29.53 -55.15 -22.62
C TYR A 5 28.14 -54.87 -22.04
N LEU A 6 27.28 -55.89 -21.93
CA LEU A 6 25.89 -55.72 -21.44
C LEU A 6 25.83 -55.50 -19.91
N ARG A 7 26.80 -56.04 -19.15
CA ARG A 7 26.86 -55.88 -17.69
C ARG A 7 27.39 -54.53 -17.24
N PHE A 8 28.27 -53.90 -18.02
CA PHE A 8 28.76 -52.54 -17.75
C PHE A 8 27.71 -51.47 -18.07
N ALA A 9 26.85 -51.70 -19.06
CA ALA A 9 25.78 -50.77 -19.41
C ALA A 9 24.70 -50.63 -18.31
N ILE A 10 24.45 -51.68 -17.53
CA ILE A 10 23.40 -51.67 -16.49
C ILE A 10 23.87 -50.97 -15.20
N VAL A 11 25.17 -51.04 -14.86
CA VAL A 11 25.71 -50.36 -13.66
C VAL A 11 25.79 -48.84 -13.87
N ILE A 12 26.07 -48.38 -15.09
CA ILE A 12 26.08 -46.93 -15.41
C ILE A 12 24.64 -46.38 -15.46
N ALA A 13 23.65 -47.18 -15.89
CA ALA A 13 22.25 -46.74 -15.91
C ALA A 13 21.61 -46.61 -14.51
N LEU A 14 22.10 -47.34 -13.50
CA LEU A 14 21.60 -47.24 -12.11
C LEU A 14 22.34 -46.22 -11.25
N ALA A 15 23.56 -45.79 -11.64
CA ALA A 15 24.24 -44.66 -11.00
C ALA A 15 23.82 -43.29 -11.60
N GLY A 16 23.30 -43.27 -12.84
CA GLY A 16 22.76 -42.07 -13.48
C GLY A 16 21.33 -41.71 -13.08
N ALA A 17 20.58 -42.62 -12.45
CA ALA A 17 19.18 -42.40 -12.06
C ALA A 17 18.98 -41.93 -10.61
N SER A 18 20.05 -41.83 -9.81
CA SER A 18 19.98 -41.50 -8.37
C SER A 18 20.54 -40.11 -8.00
N ALA A 19 20.70 -39.22 -8.97
CA ALA A 19 21.11 -37.82 -8.72
C ALA A 19 20.13 -36.77 -9.30
N MET A 20 18.89 -37.16 -9.60
CA MET A 20 17.85 -36.25 -10.14
C MET A 20 16.68 -35.99 -9.20
N LEU A 21 16.75 -36.39 -7.93
CA LEU A 21 15.68 -36.16 -6.97
C LEU A 21 16.28 -35.70 -5.66
N LEU A 22 16.49 -34.39 -5.55
CA LEU A 22 16.41 -33.56 -4.34
C LEU A 22 16.70 -32.09 -4.73
N SER A 23 15.99 -31.57 -5.74
CA SER A 23 15.79 -30.12 -5.84
C SER A 23 14.71 -29.74 -4.82
N SER A 24 15.11 -29.76 -3.55
CA SER A 24 14.36 -29.08 -2.50
C SER A 24 14.35 -27.60 -2.87
N CYS A 25 13.20 -27.10 -3.31
CA CYS A 25 12.91 -25.66 -3.28
C CYS A 25 12.79 -25.24 -1.81
N GLY A 26 13.92 -25.25 -1.10
CA GLY A 26 14.12 -24.48 0.11
C GLY A 26 14.28 -23.02 -0.31
N THR A 27 13.36 -22.17 0.13
CA THR A 27 13.28 -20.74 -0.13
C THR A 27 14.40 -19.97 0.60
N THR A 28 15.66 -20.23 0.26
CA THR A 28 16.83 -19.51 0.81
C THR A 28 18.03 -19.46 -0.17
N GLY A 29 17.80 -19.34 -1.49
CA GLY A 29 18.89 -19.24 -2.47
C GLY A 29 18.59 -18.37 -3.70
N LEU A 30 19.41 -17.35 -3.92
CA LEU A 30 19.77 -16.75 -5.23
C LEU A 30 18.71 -15.98 -6.06
N ARG A 31 17.69 -15.34 -5.47
CA ARG A 31 16.97 -14.31 -6.24
C ARG A 31 17.77 -13.01 -6.26
N ALA A 32 18.14 -12.55 -7.46
CA ALA A 32 18.74 -11.23 -7.64
C ALA A 32 17.75 -10.15 -7.19
N LEU A 33 18.25 -9.15 -6.47
CA LEU A 33 17.49 -7.99 -6.10
C LEU A 33 17.10 -7.19 -7.35
N PRO A 34 15.98 -6.46 -7.31
CA PRO A 34 15.63 -5.55 -8.39
C PRO A 34 16.73 -4.50 -8.57
N ALA A 35 16.77 -3.91 -9.78
CA ALA A 35 17.66 -2.80 -10.08
C ALA A 35 17.43 -1.66 -9.09
N TYR A 36 18.53 -1.10 -8.58
CA TYR A 36 18.50 0.01 -7.64
C TYR A 36 18.07 1.29 -8.37
N GLU A 37 17.06 1.96 -7.83
CA GLU A 37 16.56 3.26 -8.27
C GLU A 37 17.00 4.32 -7.25
N PRO A 38 17.46 5.52 -7.64
CA PRO A 38 17.78 6.58 -6.67
C PRO A 38 16.59 6.91 -5.75
N PRO A 39 16.79 7.14 -4.44
CA PRO A 39 15.71 7.47 -3.52
C PRO A 39 14.98 8.76 -3.93
N LEU A 40 13.64 8.76 -3.81
CA LEU A 40 12.86 9.98 -3.97
C LEU A 40 13.09 10.92 -2.78
N ALA A 41 13.17 12.22 -3.07
CA ALA A 41 13.15 13.23 -2.01
C ALA A 41 11.81 13.18 -1.26
N LYS A 42 11.86 13.18 0.08
CA LYS A 42 10.64 13.21 0.90
C LYS A 42 9.84 14.48 0.61
N SER A 43 8.59 14.30 0.20
CA SER A 43 7.62 15.39 0.01
C SER A 43 6.21 14.95 0.37
N ASP A 44 5.34 15.91 0.64
CA ASP A 44 3.93 15.65 0.98
C ASP A 44 3.13 15.12 -0.21
N TYR A 45 3.59 15.38 -1.43
CA TYR A 45 2.95 14.94 -2.67
C TYR A 45 3.98 14.31 -3.60
N GLN A 46 3.75 13.06 -3.97
CA GLN A 46 4.66 12.27 -4.79
C GLN A 46 3.88 11.51 -5.86
N ARG A 47 4.54 11.24 -6.99
CA ARG A 47 4.02 10.32 -8.00
C ARG A 47 4.85 9.05 -7.92
N VAL A 48 4.22 7.95 -7.53
CA VAL A 48 4.89 6.70 -7.21
C VAL A 48 4.35 5.57 -8.08
N ARG A 49 5.19 4.59 -8.38
CA ARG A 49 4.68 3.35 -8.98
C ARG A 49 3.95 2.57 -7.88
N THR A 50 2.72 2.18 -8.15
CA THR A 50 1.97 1.27 -7.29
C THR A 50 1.73 -0.06 -7.99
N THR A 51 1.84 -1.13 -7.22
CA THR A 51 1.38 -2.47 -7.58
C THR A 51 0.34 -2.92 -6.55
N ALA A 52 -0.17 -4.14 -6.69
CA ALA A 52 -0.98 -4.75 -5.66
C ALA A 52 -0.52 -6.19 -5.41
N TYR A 53 -0.67 -6.63 -4.17
CA TYR A 53 -0.40 -8.00 -3.73
C TYR A 53 -1.55 -8.53 -2.88
N THR A 54 -1.59 -9.84 -2.70
CA THR A 54 -2.50 -10.51 -1.76
C THR A 54 -1.78 -11.65 -1.04
N HIS A 55 -2.23 -11.92 0.17
CA HIS A 55 -1.76 -13.02 1.01
C HIS A 55 -1.92 -14.42 0.39
N THR A 56 -2.69 -14.56 -0.70
CA THR A 56 -2.87 -15.81 -1.44
C THR A 56 -1.79 -16.06 -2.50
N GLU A 57 -0.91 -15.08 -2.75
CA GLU A 57 0.21 -15.25 -3.69
C GLU A 57 1.29 -16.18 -3.13
N SER A 58 1.98 -16.90 -4.02
CA SER A 58 2.90 -17.99 -3.65
C SER A 58 4.04 -17.54 -2.74
N ASP A 59 4.55 -16.33 -2.91
CA ASP A 59 5.62 -15.76 -2.09
C ASP A 59 5.15 -15.21 -0.74
N HIS A 60 3.83 -15.07 -0.55
CA HIS A 60 3.22 -14.64 0.72
C HIS A 60 2.62 -15.79 1.54
N LEU A 61 2.44 -16.99 0.96
CA LEU A 61 1.80 -18.13 1.65
C LEU A 61 2.42 -18.47 3.00
N GLN A 62 3.76 -18.34 3.13
CA GLN A 62 4.46 -18.63 4.38
C GLN A 62 4.12 -17.66 5.52
N PHE A 63 3.65 -16.46 5.18
CA PHE A 63 3.28 -15.41 6.12
C PHE A 63 1.77 -15.32 6.34
N THR A 64 0.98 -16.15 5.65
CA THR A 64 -0.48 -16.13 5.70
C THR A 64 -1.02 -14.69 5.58
N ASN A 65 -2.04 -14.30 6.33
CA ASN A 65 -2.62 -12.96 6.35
C ASN A 65 -1.90 -11.96 7.27
N HIS A 66 -0.63 -12.18 7.61
CA HIS A 66 0.11 -11.31 8.54
C HIS A 66 1.10 -10.41 7.80
N ASN A 67 1.25 -9.18 8.28
CA ASN A 67 2.26 -8.24 7.83
C ASN A 67 3.60 -8.44 8.56
N ALA A 68 4.66 -7.76 8.11
CA ALA A 68 5.97 -7.79 8.74
C ALA A 68 5.99 -7.42 10.24
N LEU A 69 5.00 -6.67 10.73
CA LEU A 69 4.87 -6.30 12.15
C LEU A 69 4.15 -7.35 13.00
N GLY A 70 3.69 -8.44 12.40
CA GLY A 70 2.93 -9.51 13.07
C GLY A 70 1.45 -9.20 13.26
N GLY A 71 0.94 -8.11 12.69
CA GLY A 71 -0.50 -7.80 12.65
C GLY A 71 -1.18 -8.37 11.41
N GLU A 72 -2.51 -8.40 11.39
CA GLU A 72 -3.27 -8.84 10.22
C GLU A 72 -3.28 -7.78 9.11
N LEU A 73 -3.07 -8.21 7.87
CA LEU A 73 -3.19 -7.39 6.67
C LEU A 73 -4.63 -6.87 6.49
N GLN A 74 -4.75 -5.58 6.21
CA GLN A 74 -6.04 -4.93 6.07
C GLN A 74 -6.24 -4.42 4.65
N ALA A 75 -7.31 -4.86 3.97
CA ALA A 75 -7.72 -4.21 2.72
C ALA A 75 -8.32 -2.84 3.03
N ALA A 76 -7.98 -1.83 2.23
CA ALA A 76 -8.54 -0.49 2.36
C ALA A 76 -10.08 -0.51 2.22
N GLY A 77 -10.72 0.51 2.80
CA GLY A 77 -12.15 0.75 2.55
C GLY A 77 -12.43 1.08 1.08
N PRO A 78 -13.71 1.12 0.66
CA PRO A 78 -14.07 1.43 -0.72
C PRO A 78 -13.52 2.79 -1.18
N PRO A 79 -13.29 2.99 -2.49
CA PRO A 79 -12.90 4.28 -3.04
C PRO A 79 -13.82 5.42 -2.60
N ILE A 80 -13.21 6.48 -2.07
CA ILE A 80 -13.88 7.67 -1.57
C ILE A 80 -13.81 8.74 -2.65
N HIS A 81 -14.88 8.88 -3.44
CA HIS A 81 -14.99 10.00 -4.37
C HIS A 81 -15.31 11.29 -3.61
N ARG A 82 -14.59 12.37 -3.93
CA ARG A 82 -14.45 13.68 -3.26
C ARG A 82 -15.67 14.30 -2.53
N ALA A 83 -16.90 13.89 -2.83
CA ALA A 83 -18.10 14.32 -2.11
C ALA A 83 -18.11 13.92 -0.61
N GLU A 84 -17.28 12.95 -0.22
CA GLU A 84 -17.29 12.38 1.14
C GLU A 84 -16.11 12.85 2.01
N ASN A 85 -15.12 13.52 1.41
CA ASN A 85 -13.82 13.78 2.02
C ASN A 85 -13.67 15.22 2.56
N THR A 86 -14.69 15.72 3.28
CA THR A 86 -14.64 17.09 3.86
C THR A 86 -14.05 17.12 5.27
N ARG A 87 -13.74 15.98 5.89
CA ARG A 87 -13.08 15.97 7.21
C ARG A 87 -11.99 14.91 7.24
N LEU A 88 -10.73 15.37 7.31
CA LEU A 88 -9.67 14.59 7.93
C LEU A 88 -10.21 14.11 9.29
N PRO A 89 -10.07 12.82 9.65
CA PRO A 89 -10.31 12.38 11.02
C PRO A 89 -9.37 13.18 11.92
N LEU A 90 -9.94 14.16 12.60
CA LEU A 90 -9.27 15.09 13.52
C LEU A 90 -8.99 14.38 14.86
N GLU A 91 -8.50 13.14 14.83
CA GLU A 91 -8.17 12.37 16.03
C GLU A 91 -6.96 11.47 15.71
N ILE A 92 -5.81 12.09 15.44
CA ILE A 92 -4.51 11.53 15.81
C ILE A 92 -4.02 12.46 16.92
N GLU A 93 -4.25 12.03 18.15
CA GLU A 93 -4.00 12.76 19.38
C GLU A 93 -2.54 13.21 19.45
N GLY A 94 -2.34 14.52 19.49
CA GLY A 94 -1.05 15.20 19.51
C GLY A 94 -1.29 16.65 19.91
N ASP A 95 -1.13 16.90 21.19
CA ASP A 95 -1.34 18.17 21.87
C ASP A 95 -0.43 19.27 21.30
N TYR A 96 -0.94 20.10 20.40
CA TYR A 96 -0.37 21.43 20.10
C TYR A 96 -1.43 22.35 19.51
N ARG A 97 -1.69 23.46 20.21
CA ARG A 97 -2.49 24.59 19.73
C ARG A 97 -1.76 25.26 18.57
N VAL A 98 -2.37 25.27 17.39
CA VAL A 98 -2.00 26.22 16.33
C VAL A 98 -3.07 27.30 16.28
N VAL A 99 -2.67 28.48 16.75
CA VAL A 99 -3.40 29.73 16.59
C VAL A 99 -3.52 30.01 15.09
N SER A 100 -4.75 30.08 14.58
CA SER A 100 -5.05 30.60 13.25
C SER A 100 -5.74 31.95 13.41
N TYR A 101 -5.01 33.03 13.13
CA TYR A 101 -5.63 34.32 12.83
C TYR A 101 -6.04 34.27 11.36
N THR A 102 -7.35 34.25 11.11
CA THR A 102 -7.91 34.53 9.78
C THR A 102 -8.99 35.61 9.96
N PRO A 103 -8.88 36.78 9.33
CA PRO A 103 -9.91 37.82 9.44
C PRO A 103 -11.22 37.33 8.80
N ALA A 104 -12.35 37.75 9.36
CA ALA A 104 -13.68 37.44 8.84
C ALA A 104 -13.84 37.94 7.39
N PRO A 105 -14.44 37.15 6.48
CA PRO A 105 -14.75 37.63 5.14
C PRO A 105 -15.83 38.72 5.22
N GLN A 106 -15.59 39.85 4.57
CA GLN A 106 -16.54 40.95 4.49
C GLN A 106 -17.72 40.60 3.58
N PRO A 107 -18.94 41.07 3.90
CA PRO A 107 -20.12 40.80 3.08
C PRO A 107 -20.03 41.59 1.76
N PHE A 108 -20.07 40.88 0.65
CA PHE A 108 -20.33 41.46 -0.66
C PHE A 108 -21.80 41.89 -0.72
N SER A 109 -22.03 43.20 -0.90
CA SER A 109 -23.36 43.75 -1.16
C SER A 109 -23.73 43.44 -2.61
N MET A 110 -24.80 42.67 -2.80
CA MET A 110 -25.30 42.29 -4.12
C MET A 110 -26.54 43.16 -4.39
N ASN A 111 -26.42 44.10 -5.33
CA ASN A 111 -27.56 44.89 -5.81
C ASN A 111 -28.39 43.99 -6.76
N ASP A 112 -29.67 43.84 -6.43
CA ASP A 112 -30.65 43.09 -7.22
C ASP A 112 -31.12 43.94 -8.40
N ASP A 113 -30.43 43.93 -9.55
CA ASP A 113 -30.99 44.39 -10.84
C ASP A 113 -30.13 43.90 -12.03
N GLU A 114 -30.35 42.66 -12.50
CA GLU A 114 -30.12 42.26 -13.91
C GLU A 114 -30.81 40.92 -14.26
N PRO A 115 -31.35 40.73 -15.48
CA PRO A 115 -32.26 39.63 -15.79
C PRO A 115 -31.55 38.32 -16.20
N LYS A 116 -32.06 37.20 -15.69
CA LYS A 116 -31.59 35.82 -15.94
C LYS A 116 -31.76 35.36 -17.40
N PRO A 117 -30.75 34.72 -18.03
CA PRO A 117 -30.98 33.88 -19.20
C PRO A 117 -31.41 32.47 -18.80
N ALA A 118 -32.48 31.98 -19.43
CA ALA A 118 -33.03 30.65 -19.26
C ALA A 118 -32.15 29.58 -19.91
N VAL A 119 -31.76 28.55 -19.16
CA VAL A 119 -31.06 27.37 -19.69
C VAL A 119 -31.87 26.10 -19.39
N ARG A 120 -32.00 25.28 -20.44
CA ARG A 120 -32.88 24.13 -20.62
C ARG A 120 -32.58 23.00 -19.62
N LYS A 121 -33.64 22.32 -19.15
CA LYS A 121 -33.58 21.14 -18.29
C LYS A 121 -32.96 19.96 -19.06
N ALA A 122 -31.85 19.42 -18.55
CA ALA A 122 -31.36 18.10 -18.93
C ALA A 122 -31.75 17.10 -17.83
N THR A 123 -32.52 16.08 -18.20
CA THR A 123 -32.98 14.98 -17.35
C THR A 123 -31.78 14.10 -17.00
N ARG A 124 -31.25 14.21 -15.79
CA ARG A 124 -30.16 13.33 -15.31
C ARG A 124 -30.75 12.18 -14.51
N ALA A 125 -30.49 10.95 -14.97
CA ALA A 125 -30.86 9.72 -14.31
C ALA A 125 -30.37 9.69 -12.87
N ILE A 126 -31.29 9.45 -11.94
CA ILE A 126 -31.03 9.31 -10.51
C ILE A 126 -30.59 7.86 -10.28
N THR A 127 -29.29 7.64 -10.12
CA THR A 127 -28.78 6.38 -9.57
C THR A 127 -29.05 6.39 -8.06
N THR A 128 -30.06 5.64 -7.63
CA THR A 128 -30.45 5.52 -6.24
C THR A 128 -29.38 4.73 -5.46
N THR A 129 -28.53 5.43 -4.71
CA THR A 129 -27.65 4.79 -3.73
C THR A 129 -28.42 4.55 -2.44
N THR A 130 -28.63 3.28 -2.09
CA THR A 130 -29.23 2.85 -0.82
C THR A 130 -28.30 3.20 0.34
N THR A 131 -28.35 4.43 0.83
CA THR A 131 -27.94 4.72 2.21
C THR A 131 -29.07 4.23 3.10
N THR A 132 -28.82 3.30 4.02
CA THR A 132 -29.77 2.84 5.02
C THR A 132 -30.13 4.02 5.93
N ARG A 133 -31.12 4.80 5.50
CA ARG A 133 -31.66 5.96 6.22
C ARG A 133 -32.61 5.44 7.28
N THR A 134 -32.10 5.17 8.48
CA THR A 134 -32.95 4.88 9.62
C THR A 134 -33.57 6.18 10.10
N VAL A 135 -34.82 6.42 9.71
CA VAL A 135 -35.63 7.53 10.23
C VAL A 135 -36.13 7.13 11.62
N LYS A 136 -35.68 7.82 12.66
CA LYS A 136 -36.26 7.69 14.00
C LYS A 136 -37.21 8.86 14.23
N VAL A 137 -38.40 8.57 14.73
CA VAL A 137 -39.35 9.60 15.18
C VAL A 137 -39.00 9.92 16.64
N VAL A 138 -38.54 11.14 16.89
CA VAL A 138 -38.31 11.66 18.24
C VAL A 138 -39.27 12.82 18.44
N ARG A 139 -40.16 12.72 19.45
CA ARG A 139 -41.20 13.75 19.76
C ARG A 139 -42.06 14.12 18.54
N GLY A 140 -42.52 13.14 17.77
CA GLY A 140 -43.43 13.33 16.63
C GLY A 140 -42.81 13.97 15.39
N LYS A 141 -41.49 14.25 15.37
CA LYS A 141 -40.79 14.76 14.20
C LYS A 141 -39.82 13.71 13.63
N PRO A 142 -39.81 13.46 12.31
CA PRO A 142 -38.82 12.60 11.69
C PRO A 142 -37.44 13.27 11.79
N VAL A 143 -36.51 12.66 12.51
CA VAL A 143 -35.13 13.14 12.60
C VAL A 143 -34.26 12.21 11.76
N VAL A 144 -33.54 12.79 10.78
CA VAL A 144 -32.50 12.10 10.03
C VAL A 144 -31.29 11.96 10.96
N VAL A 145 -31.15 10.80 11.59
CA VAL A 145 -29.94 10.47 12.34
C VAL A 145 -28.86 10.16 11.30
N LYS A 146 -28.02 11.14 10.98
CA LYS A 146 -26.76 10.88 10.27
C LYS A 146 -25.92 10.00 11.21
N ALA A 147 -25.63 8.77 10.80
CA ALA A 147 -24.63 7.96 11.49
C ALA A 147 -23.34 8.79 11.60
N ARG A 148 -22.67 8.74 12.75
CA ARG A 148 -21.33 9.36 12.87
C ARG A 148 -20.46 8.80 11.73
N PRO A 149 -19.71 9.63 11.00
CA PRO A 149 -18.77 9.13 10.01
C PRO A 149 -17.83 8.16 10.72
N GLN A 150 -17.83 6.89 10.32
CA GLN A 150 -16.83 5.96 10.81
C GLN A 150 -15.47 6.40 10.26
N PRO A 151 -14.37 6.23 11.03
CA PRO A 151 -13.04 6.50 10.52
C PRO A 151 -12.79 5.64 9.28
N PRO A 152 -12.09 6.18 8.26
CA PRO A 152 -11.79 5.42 7.05
C PRO A 152 -10.98 4.18 7.39
N LYS A 153 -11.35 3.03 6.81
CA LYS A 153 -10.58 1.79 6.95
C LYS A 153 -9.24 1.96 6.23
N ILE A 154 -8.16 1.91 6.99
CA ILE A 154 -6.78 2.05 6.49
C ILE A 154 -6.31 0.72 5.93
N GLY A 155 -5.85 0.72 4.69
CA GLY A 155 -5.25 -0.45 4.06
C GLY A 155 -3.79 -0.66 4.45
N SER A 156 -3.33 -1.90 4.41
CA SER A 156 -1.92 -2.27 4.52
C SER A 156 -1.19 -2.05 3.20
N ALA A 157 0.09 -1.71 3.29
CA ALA A 157 0.95 -1.51 2.13
C ALA A 157 2.36 -2.00 2.42
N ALA A 158 2.94 -2.67 1.43
CA ALA A 158 4.34 -3.04 1.45
C ALA A 158 5.17 -2.01 0.70
N ALA A 159 6.33 -1.66 1.25
CA ALA A 159 7.27 -0.74 0.60
C ALA A 159 8.70 -1.03 1.05
N ASP A 160 9.65 -0.39 0.38
CA ASP A 160 11.00 -0.26 0.92
C ASP A 160 10.98 0.70 2.11
N TRP A 161 11.30 0.20 3.30
CA TRP A 161 11.29 0.98 4.55
C TRP A 161 12.42 2.01 4.65
N SER A 162 13.45 1.93 3.82
CA SER A 162 14.44 3.02 3.71
C SER A 162 13.87 4.25 3.00
N ARG A 163 12.87 4.06 2.13
CA ARG A 163 12.24 5.11 1.32
C ARG A 163 10.94 5.60 1.93
N TRP A 164 10.07 4.66 2.32
CA TRP A 164 8.85 4.90 3.08
C TRP A 164 8.93 4.16 4.41
N PRO A 165 9.47 4.80 5.46
CA PRO A 165 9.65 4.16 6.75
C PRO A 165 8.35 3.58 7.29
N MET A 166 8.50 2.51 8.07
CA MET A 166 7.41 1.85 8.78
C MET A 166 6.50 2.87 9.48
N GLY A 167 5.19 2.73 9.28
CA GLY A 167 4.17 3.62 9.81
C GLY A 167 3.83 4.81 8.89
N THR A 168 4.54 4.98 7.76
CA THR A 168 4.19 6.02 6.77
C THR A 168 2.75 5.81 6.30
N THR A 169 1.91 6.82 6.50
CA THR A 169 0.50 6.82 6.13
C THR A 169 0.28 7.77 4.98
N PHE A 170 -0.37 7.31 3.92
CA PHE A 170 -0.58 8.08 2.70
C PHE A 170 -1.96 7.84 2.12
N ARG A 171 -2.41 8.78 1.27
CA ARG A 171 -3.67 8.74 0.55
C ARG A 171 -3.42 8.68 -0.94
N LEU A 172 -4.13 7.79 -1.63
CA LEU A 172 -4.17 7.82 -3.09
C LEU A 172 -5.08 8.96 -3.56
N LEU A 173 -4.59 9.87 -4.39
CA LEU A 173 -5.42 11.00 -4.84
C LEU A 173 -6.50 10.58 -5.85
N SER A 174 -6.29 9.48 -6.57
CA SER A 174 -7.26 8.94 -7.55
C SER A 174 -8.50 8.34 -6.88
N THR A 175 -8.32 7.57 -5.81
CA THR A 175 -9.40 6.82 -5.14
C THR A 175 -9.77 7.38 -3.76
N GLY A 176 -8.96 8.26 -3.17
CA GLY A 176 -9.18 8.78 -1.81
C GLY A 176 -8.90 7.76 -0.69
N GLN A 177 -8.55 6.52 -1.02
CA GLN A 177 -8.23 5.47 -0.06
C GLN A 177 -6.94 5.81 0.70
N ILE A 178 -6.87 5.38 1.96
CA ILE A 178 -5.73 5.61 2.85
C ILE A 178 -5.05 4.28 3.12
N TYR A 179 -3.73 4.29 3.06
CA TYR A 179 -2.88 3.14 3.32
C TYR A 179 -1.81 3.50 4.35
N ARG A 180 -1.32 2.49 5.06
CA ARG A 180 -0.19 2.58 5.98
C ARG A 180 0.84 1.54 5.58
N VAL A 181 2.09 1.97 5.52
CA VAL A 181 3.24 1.09 5.33
C VAL A 181 3.45 0.30 6.61
N ASP A 182 3.09 -0.97 6.59
CA ASP A 182 3.22 -1.92 7.69
C ASP A 182 3.88 -3.24 7.25
N ASP A 183 4.28 -3.31 5.99
CA ASP A 183 4.87 -4.50 5.40
C ASP A 183 6.06 -4.16 4.48
N TYR A 184 6.86 -5.16 4.12
CA TYR A 184 7.95 -5.02 3.15
C TYR A 184 8.12 -6.29 2.32
N GLY A 185 8.82 -6.17 1.19
CA GLY A 185 9.06 -7.30 0.30
C GLY A 185 10.38 -7.19 -0.45
N TRP A 186 10.97 -8.35 -0.77
CA TRP A 186 12.24 -8.42 -1.48
C TRP A 186 12.18 -7.72 -2.86
N ALA A 187 11.02 -7.72 -3.52
CA ALA A 187 10.78 -7.12 -4.84
C ALA A 187 10.75 -5.59 -4.83
N LEU A 188 10.64 -4.98 -3.64
CA LEU A 188 10.49 -3.54 -3.45
C LEU A 188 11.79 -2.88 -2.99
N ALA A 189 12.72 -3.65 -2.39
CA ALA A 189 13.96 -3.11 -1.86
C ALA A 189 14.84 -2.50 -2.96
N GLY A 190 15.20 -1.23 -2.82
CA GLY A 190 15.90 -0.43 -3.81
C GLY A 190 15.01 0.18 -4.88
N ARG A 191 13.68 0.15 -4.75
CA ARG A 191 12.73 0.67 -5.75
C ARG A 191 11.83 1.77 -5.22
N ASN A 192 11.41 2.67 -6.11
CA ASN A 192 10.38 3.67 -5.82
C ASN A 192 8.96 3.12 -6.09
N THR A 193 8.68 1.93 -5.56
CA THR A 193 7.39 1.22 -5.74
C THR A 193 6.74 0.91 -4.40
N ILE A 194 5.44 1.14 -4.30
CA ILE A 194 4.61 0.75 -3.16
C ILE A 194 3.62 -0.32 -3.61
N ASP A 195 3.54 -1.42 -2.87
CA ASP A 195 2.62 -2.52 -3.14
C ASP A 195 1.40 -2.42 -2.21
N LEU A 196 0.20 -2.39 -2.77
CA LEU A 196 -1.03 -2.22 -2.01
C LEU A 196 -1.67 -3.57 -1.71
N TYR A 197 -1.96 -3.84 -0.45
CA TYR A 197 -2.64 -5.08 -0.09
C TYR A 197 -4.11 -5.07 -0.54
N MET A 198 -4.51 -6.18 -1.16
CA MET A 198 -5.89 -6.48 -1.56
C MET A 198 -6.35 -7.77 -0.87
N ALA A 199 -7.65 -7.84 -0.53
CA ALA A 199 -8.19 -9.03 0.13
C ALA A 199 -8.32 -10.22 -0.82
N THR A 200 -8.47 -9.95 -2.12
CA THR A 200 -8.71 -10.98 -3.15
C THR A 200 -7.82 -10.81 -4.38
N GLN A 201 -7.54 -11.92 -5.04
CA GLN A 201 -6.80 -11.94 -6.32
C GLN A 201 -7.48 -11.11 -7.41
N THR A 202 -8.82 -11.08 -7.43
CA THR A 202 -9.59 -10.31 -8.40
C THR A 202 -9.36 -8.82 -8.25
N GLU A 203 -9.37 -8.30 -7.00
CA GLU A 203 -9.08 -6.90 -6.71
C GLU A 203 -7.63 -6.54 -7.03
N MET A 204 -6.69 -7.43 -6.70
CA MET A 204 -5.27 -7.30 -7.05
C MET A 204 -5.07 -7.16 -8.56
N ASN A 205 -5.68 -8.05 -9.35
CA ASN A 205 -5.61 -8.02 -10.81
C ASN A 205 -6.30 -6.79 -11.40
N ALA A 206 -7.43 -6.37 -10.81
CA ALA A 206 -8.15 -5.17 -11.23
C ALA A 206 -7.35 -3.88 -10.96
N TRP A 207 -6.52 -3.88 -9.91
CA TRP A 207 -5.63 -2.75 -9.61
C TRP A 207 -4.50 -2.62 -10.63
N GLY A 208 -3.74 -3.70 -10.82
CA GLY A 208 -2.60 -3.78 -11.73
C GLY A 208 -1.41 -2.87 -11.34
N ALA A 209 -0.39 -2.82 -12.20
CA ALA A 209 0.75 -1.93 -12.00
C ALA A 209 0.51 -0.58 -12.70
N ARG A 210 0.61 0.53 -11.97
CA ARG A 210 0.39 1.88 -12.51
C ARG A 210 1.05 2.97 -11.69
N GLU A 211 1.15 4.17 -12.25
CA GLU A 211 1.62 5.35 -11.51
C GLU A 211 0.44 6.02 -10.80
N GLU A 212 0.60 6.29 -9.50
CA GLU A 212 -0.41 6.96 -8.68
C GLU A 212 0.16 8.21 -8.04
N PRO A 213 -0.56 9.35 -8.14
CA PRO A 213 -0.28 10.50 -7.31
C PRO A 213 -0.77 10.24 -5.89
N ILE A 214 0.14 10.34 -4.93
CA ILE A 214 -0.13 10.14 -3.51
C ILE A 214 0.09 11.42 -2.72
N GLN A 215 -0.66 11.54 -1.63
CA GLN A 215 -0.41 12.52 -0.58
C GLN A 215 0.06 11.79 0.67
N ILE A 216 1.25 12.11 1.16
CA ILE A 216 1.71 11.64 2.46
C ILE A 216 0.92 12.39 3.53
N LEU A 217 0.23 11.65 4.39
CA LEU A 217 -0.50 12.20 5.54
C LEU A 217 0.40 12.28 6.77
N LYS A 218 1.28 11.28 6.94
CA LYS A 218 2.25 11.20 8.02
C LYS A 218 3.43 10.34 7.58
N TRP A 219 4.65 10.83 7.74
CA TRP A 219 5.85 10.01 7.58
C TRP A 219 6.04 9.07 8.77
N GLY A 220 6.53 7.85 8.49
CA GLY A 220 6.93 6.87 9.49
C GLY A 220 8.27 7.19 10.15
N SER A 221 8.72 6.32 11.06
CA SER A 221 10.03 6.48 11.73
C SER A 221 11.11 5.65 11.04
N SER A 222 12.15 6.34 10.56
CA SER A 222 13.35 5.71 10.00
C SER A 222 14.13 4.96 11.07
N GLU A 223 14.14 5.46 12.31
CA GLU A 223 14.83 4.87 13.46
C GLU A 223 14.18 3.54 13.87
N GLU A 224 12.86 3.50 13.98
CA GLU A 224 12.13 2.27 14.30
C GLU A 224 12.26 1.24 13.17
N SER A 225 12.19 1.69 11.92
CA SER A 225 12.44 0.85 10.74
C SER A 225 13.82 0.19 10.82
N LEU A 226 14.85 0.99 11.09
CA LEU A 226 16.23 0.51 11.23
C LEU A 226 16.36 -0.48 12.38
N ARG A 227 15.83 -0.14 13.57
CA ARG A 227 15.85 -1.00 14.75
C ARG A 227 15.17 -2.35 14.50
N PHE A 228 14.07 -2.36 13.75
CA PHE A 228 13.38 -3.58 13.39
C PHE A 228 14.22 -4.43 12.43
N LEU A 229 14.66 -3.83 11.32
CA LEU A 229 15.36 -4.51 10.22
C LEU A 229 16.76 -5.01 10.58
N GLN A 230 17.45 -4.34 11.52
CA GLN A 230 18.80 -4.73 11.97
C GLN A 230 18.90 -6.19 12.43
N ARG A 231 17.82 -6.75 12.96
CA ARG A 231 17.75 -8.14 13.46
C ARG A 231 17.58 -9.19 12.37
N HIS A 232 17.30 -8.78 11.13
CA HIS A 232 16.92 -9.66 10.02
C HIS A 232 17.86 -9.49 8.80
N GLN A 233 19.11 -9.10 9.04
CA GLN A 233 20.10 -8.83 7.99
C GLN A 233 20.62 -10.06 7.26
N ASP A 234 20.11 -11.28 7.53
CA ASP A 234 20.46 -12.46 6.74
C ASP A 234 19.94 -12.37 5.29
N TYR A 235 18.91 -11.56 5.07
CA TYR A 235 18.32 -11.33 3.75
C TYR A 235 18.95 -10.13 3.03
N LYS A 236 19.36 -10.34 1.77
CA LYS A 236 19.99 -9.29 0.92
C LYS A 236 19.14 -8.00 0.84
N HIS A 237 17.84 -8.14 0.65
CA HIS A 237 16.92 -7.01 0.53
C HIS A 237 16.86 -6.20 1.83
N ILE A 238 16.88 -6.86 2.98
CA ILE A 238 16.91 -6.19 4.30
C ILE A 238 18.25 -5.47 4.50
N ARG A 239 19.38 -6.11 4.15
CA ARG A 239 20.69 -5.43 4.20
C ARG A 239 20.72 -4.18 3.35
N ARG A 240 20.16 -4.22 2.13
CA ARG A 240 20.06 -3.04 1.26
C ARG A 240 19.30 -1.91 1.95
N MET A 241 18.12 -2.17 2.50
CA MET A 241 17.33 -1.17 3.24
C MET A 241 18.07 -0.62 4.46
N VAL A 242 18.77 -1.48 5.21
CA VAL A 242 19.57 -1.08 6.38
C VAL A 242 20.71 -0.14 5.98
N LEU A 243 21.41 -0.42 4.87
CA LEU A 243 22.48 0.44 4.35
C LEU A 243 21.95 1.81 3.92
N GLU A 244 20.83 1.88 3.19
CA GLU A 244 20.18 3.15 2.84
C GLU A 244 19.76 3.94 4.09
N LEU A 245 19.15 3.27 5.09
CA LEU A 245 18.78 3.92 6.37
C LEU A 245 19.98 4.45 7.15
N GLN A 246 21.17 3.89 6.95
CA GLN A 246 22.43 4.36 7.54
C GLN A 246 23.12 5.45 6.71
N GLY A 247 22.56 5.83 5.57
CA GLY A 247 23.12 6.82 4.65
C GLY A 247 24.22 6.27 3.74
N ASN A 248 24.30 4.94 3.55
CA ASN A 248 25.28 4.29 2.69
C ASN A 248 24.64 3.80 1.38
N ASP A 249 24.20 4.76 0.57
CA ASP A 249 23.47 4.51 -0.68
C ASP A 249 24.34 3.78 -1.72
N GLU A 250 25.65 4.06 -1.75
CA GLU A 250 26.59 3.40 -2.66
C GLU A 250 26.69 1.89 -2.38
N ALA A 251 26.85 1.51 -1.12
CA ALA A 251 26.88 0.09 -0.75
C ALA A 251 25.53 -0.59 -0.97
N ALA A 252 24.42 0.12 -0.71
CA ALA A 252 23.09 -0.39 -0.99
C ALA A 252 22.88 -0.68 -2.50
N ALA A 253 23.34 0.22 -3.37
CA ALA A 253 23.25 0.06 -4.81
C ALA A 253 24.11 -1.10 -5.35
N GLN A 254 25.24 -1.41 -4.69
CA GLN A 254 26.12 -2.52 -5.07
C GLN A 254 25.57 -3.90 -4.71
N LEU A 255 24.64 -4.02 -3.76
CA LEU A 255 24.02 -5.30 -3.41
C LEU A 255 23.08 -5.75 -4.53
N GLN A 256 23.43 -6.75 -5.34
CA GLN A 256 22.56 -7.38 -6.35
C GLN A 256 22.14 -8.80 -5.94
#